data_AF-A0A2Z2KB64-F1
#
_entry.id   AF-A0A2Z2KB64-F1
#
_cell.length_a   1.000
_cell.length_b   1.000
_cell.length_c   1.000
_cell.angle_alpha   90.00
_cell.angle_beta   90.00
_cell.angle_gamma   90.00
#
_symmetry.space_group_name_H-M   'P 1'
#
loop_
_entity.id
_entity.type
_entity.pdbx_description
1 polymer ?
#
loop_
_entity_poly.entity_id
_entity_poly.type
_entity_poly.pdbx_seq_one_letter_code
_entity_poly.pdbx_strand_id
1 'polypeptide(L)'
;MNRNKIWLYAAAAVFGAVAMVVGGFVVTGEDYRMISGLLIGLGAAVFGLGTANGIGSLSISKAQFAEMSRRKQIEMADERNSRIKDKVGAALNKIVIYALCCLLVILGFMGTPVIVIVMITSILLLELVLAITLTSYYSRRM
;
A
#
# COMPACT_ATOMS: atom_id res chain seq x y z
N MET A 1 29.35 -14.90 -1.31
CA MET A 1 29.41 -13.52 -0.77
C MET A 1 29.37 -13.67 0.75
N ASN A 2 30.18 -12.91 1.51
CA ASN A 2 30.69 -13.28 2.85
C ASN A 2 29.68 -13.84 3.86
N ARG A 3 29.98 -15.03 4.41
CA ARG A 3 29.24 -15.68 5.52
C ARG A 3 29.05 -14.77 6.74
N ASN A 4 29.90 -13.76 6.94
CA ASN A 4 29.79 -12.78 8.03
C ASN A 4 28.48 -11.96 8.04
N LYS A 5 27.80 -11.77 6.89
CA LYS A 5 26.59 -10.94 6.85
C LYS A 5 25.32 -11.70 7.27
N ILE A 6 25.34 -13.03 7.22
CA ILE A 6 24.21 -13.88 7.62
C ILE A 6 23.90 -13.71 9.10
N TRP A 7 24.94 -13.63 9.94
CA TRP A 7 24.77 -13.41 11.37
C TRP A 7 24.12 -12.06 11.68
N LEU A 8 24.41 -11.02 10.90
CA LEU A 8 23.78 -9.71 11.03
C LEU A 8 22.27 -9.77 10.68
N TYR A 9 21.90 -10.48 9.61
CA TYR A 9 20.51 -10.65 9.20
C TYR A 9 19.73 -11.55 10.19
N ALA A 10 20.38 -12.58 10.71
CA ALA A 10 19.83 -13.42 11.77
C ALA A 10 19.61 -12.63 13.07
N ALA A 11 20.57 -11.78 13.47
CA ALA A 11 20.42 -10.91 14.62
C ALA A 11 19.28 -9.89 14.43
N ALA A 12 19.16 -9.29 13.24
CA ALA A 12 18.05 -8.39 12.91
C ALA A 12 16.69 -9.10 12.94
N ALA A 13 16.61 -10.34 12.41
CA ALA A 13 15.41 -11.14 12.50
C ALA A 13 15.05 -11.43 13.98
N VAL A 14 15.99 -11.95 14.76
CA VAL A 14 15.73 -12.25 16.18
C VAL A 14 15.28 -10.98 16.93
N PHE A 15 15.93 -9.84 16.71
CA PHE A 15 15.55 -8.58 17.33
C PHE A 15 14.13 -8.12 16.95
N GLY A 16 13.76 -8.22 15.66
CA GLY A 16 12.42 -7.91 15.19
C GLY A 16 11.34 -8.83 15.77
N ALA A 17 11.62 -10.13 15.87
CA ALA A 17 10.71 -11.10 16.48
C ALA A 17 10.47 -10.80 17.96
N VAL A 18 11.53 -10.49 18.71
CA VAL A 18 11.45 -10.10 20.12
C VAL A 18 10.61 -8.84 20.29
N ALA A 19 10.85 -7.81 19.47
CA ALA A 19 10.07 -6.56 19.52
C ALA A 19 8.57 -6.79 19.23
N MET A 20 8.25 -7.70 18.30
CA MET A 20 6.87 -8.08 17.98
C MET A 20 6.17 -8.80 19.14
N VAL A 21 6.85 -9.76 19.76
CA VAL A 21 6.31 -10.52 20.90
C VAL A 21 6.13 -9.63 22.12
N VAL A 22 7.09 -8.75 22.40
CA VAL A 22 7.01 -7.79 23.51
C VAL A 22 5.88 -6.78 23.27
N GLY A 23 5.76 -6.25 22.06
CA GLY A 23 4.67 -5.33 21.71
C GLY A 23 3.28 -5.97 21.76
N GLY A 24 3.15 -7.24 21.38
CA GLY A 24 1.87 -7.94 21.31
C GLY A 24 1.40 -8.59 22.61
N PHE A 25 2.32 -9.09 23.44
CA PHE A 25 1.96 -9.89 24.63
C PHE A 25 2.37 -9.27 25.95
N VAL A 26 3.37 -8.38 25.98
CA VAL A 26 3.90 -7.78 27.22
C VAL A 26 3.37 -6.36 27.40
N VAL A 27 3.30 -5.57 26.33
CA VAL A 27 2.81 -4.19 26.34
C VAL A 27 1.38 -4.14 25.82
N THR A 28 0.42 -4.54 26.65
CA THR A 28 -1.01 -4.66 26.27
C THR A 28 -1.94 -3.67 26.98
N GLY A 29 -1.44 -2.88 27.93
CA GLY A 29 -2.23 -1.87 28.64
C GLY A 29 -2.73 -0.74 27.73
N GLU A 30 -3.92 -0.21 28.01
CA GLU A 30 -4.55 0.85 27.19
C GLU A 30 -3.71 2.13 27.11
N ASP A 31 -2.96 2.45 28.16
CA ASP A 31 -2.07 3.62 28.21
C ASP A 31 -0.86 3.49 27.26
N TYR A 32 -0.48 2.27 26.89
CA TYR A 32 0.69 1.98 26.05
C TYR A 32 0.30 1.47 24.66
N ARG A 33 -0.96 1.61 24.27
CA ARG A 33 -1.52 1.09 23.02
C ARG A 33 -0.81 1.62 21.77
N MET A 34 -0.35 2.88 21.82
CA MET A 34 0.45 3.48 20.74
C MET A 34 1.86 2.87 20.67
N ILE A 35 2.50 2.62 21.82
CA ILE A 35 3.85 2.03 21.91
C ILE A 35 3.82 0.55 21.52
N SER A 36 2.76 -0.17 21.94
CA SER A 36 2.46 -1.55 21.54
C SER A 36 2.33 -1.68 20.02
N GLY A 37 1.49 -0.86 19.40
CA GLY A 37 1.32 -0.86 17.94
C GLY A 37 2.60 -0.50 17.19
N LEU A 38 3.41 0.39 17.74
CA LEU A 38 4.68 0.80 17.16
C LEU A 38 5.76 -0.29 17.28
N LEU A 39 5.83 -1.01 18.41
CA LEU A 39 6.70 -2.17 18.59
C LEU A 39 6.31 -3.34 17.69
N ILE A 40 5.01 -3.61 17.53
CA ILE A 40 4.51 -4.64 16.63
C ILE A 40 4.84 -4.27 15.18
N GLY A 41 4.56 -3.03 14.77
CA GLY A 41 4.78 -2.55 13.41
C GLY A 41 6.26 -2.53 13.02
N LEU A 42 7.12 -1.96 13.87
CA LEU A 42 8.57 -1.92 13.62
C LEU A 42 9.22 -3.29 13.80
N GLY A 43 8.80 -4.08 14.79
CA GLY A 43 9.28 -5.44 15.00
C GLY A 43 8.97 -6.34 13.81
N ALA A 44 7.76 -6.28 13.27
CA ALA A 44 7.37 -7.01 12.07
C ALA A 44 8.18 -6.58 10.83
N ALA A 45 8.41 -5.28 10.66
CA ALA A 45 9.20 -4.76 9.54
C ALA A 45 10.67 -5.23 9.61
N VAL A 46 11.29 -5.14 10.79
CA VAL A 46 12.69 -5.55 11.01
C VAL A 46 12.84 -7.07 10.92
N PHE A 47 11.87 -7.83 11.43
CA PHE A 47 11.83 -9.29 11.31
C PHE A 47 11.75 -9.74 9.84
N GLY A 48 10.84 -9.14 9.07
CA GLY A 48 10.69 -9.41 7.65
C GLY A 48 11.94 -9.08 6.84
N LEU A 49 12.59 -7.95 7.14
CA LEU A 49 13.83 -7.55 6.49
C LEU A 49 15.00 -8.47 6.87
N GLY A 50 15.11 -8.90 8.13
CA GLY A 50 16.16 -9.83 8.58
C GLY A 50 16.02 -11.22 7.94
N THR A 51 14.82 -11.78 7.93
CA THR A 51 14.54 -13.12 7.38
C THR A 51 14.68 -13.17 5.85
N ALA A 52 14.14 -12.18 5.13
CA ALA A 52 14.22 -12.11 3.67
C ALA A 52 15.67 -11.97 3.17
N ASN A 53 16.46 -11.11 3.81
CA ASN A 53 17.87 -10.93 3.44
C ASN A 53 18.75 -12.14 3.86
N GLY A 54 18.40 -12.83 4.95
CA GLY A 54 19.03 -14.08 5.35
C GLY A 54 18.83 -15.20 4.32
N ILE A 55 17.59 -15.42 3.86
CA ILE A 55 17.25 -16.44 2.86
C ILE A 55 17.88 -16.12 1.49
N GLY A 56 17.85 -14.86 1.07
CA GLY A 56 18.46 -14.40 -0.18
C GLY A 56 19.99 -14.57 -0.24
N SER A 57 20.65 -14.70 0.92
CA SER A 57 22.11 -14.83 0.99
C SER A 57 22.63 -16.26 0.79
N LEU A 58 21.77 -17.27 0.83
CA LEU A 58 22.14 -18.69 0.83
C LEU A 58 22.01 -19.41 -0.53
N SER A 59 21.18 -18.95 -1.46
CA SER A 59 20.66 -19.82 -2.54
C SER A 59 21.15 -19.54 -3.97
N ILE A 60 22.24 -18.78 -4.18
CA ILE A 60 22.49 -18.20 -5.51
C ILE A 60 23.94 -18.34 -6.00
N SER A 61 24.11 -19.05 -7.12
CA SER A 61 25.29 -18.94 -7.99
C SER A 61 25.29 -17.58 -8.69
N LYS A 62 26.40 -16.85 -8.54
CA LYS A 62 26.49 -15.39 -8.78
C LYS A 62 26.22 -14.93 -10.21
N ALA A 63 26.46 -15.77 -11.22
CA ALA A 63 26.44 -15.32 -12.61
C ALA A 63 25.05 -15.44 -13.26
N GLN A 64 24.35 -16.56 -13.07
CA GLN A 64 23.06 -16.83 -13.73
C GLN A 64 21.86 -16.18 -13.02
N PHE A 65 21.93 -16.01 -11.70
CA PHE A 65 20.87 -15.31 -10.96
C PHE A 65 20.90 -13.80 -11.16
N ALA A 66 22.07 -13.20 -11.35
CA ALA A 66 22.17 -11.75 -11.49
C ALA A 66 21.41 -11.25 -12.72
N GLU A 67 21.49 -11.99 -13.84
CA GLU A 67 20.81 -11.60 -15.07
C GLU A 67 19.32 -11.97 -15.05
N MET A 68 18.98 -13.18 -14.60
CA MET A 68 17.59 -13.65 -14.53
C MET A 68 16.77 -12.88 -13.47
N SER A 69 17.33 -12.64 -12.28
CA SER A 69 16.66 -11.84 -11.24
C SER A 69 16.58 -10.38 -11.60
N ARG A 70 17.56 -9.82 -12.33
CA ARG A 70 17.44 -8.45 -12.83
C ARG A 70 16.25 -8.32 -13.77
N ARG A 71 16.12 -9.21 -14.75
CA ARG A 71 14.99 -9.17 -15.71
C ARG A 71 13.65 -9.43 -15.02
N LYS A 72 13.58 -10.45 -14.16
CA LYS A 72 12.35 -10.83 -13.45
C LYS A 72 11.92 -9.80 -12.39
N GLN A 73 12.87 -9.12 -11.73
CA GLN A 73 12.56 -8.02 -10.81
C GLN A 73 12.04 -6.80 -11.55
N ILE A 74 12.54 -6.51 -12.74
CA ILE A 74 12.02 -5.40 -13.56
C ILE A 74 10.57 -5.69 -13.96
N GLU A 75 10.29 -6.87 -14.50
CA GLU A 75 8.94 -7.26 -14.94
C GLU A 75 7.93 -7.35 -13.78
N MET A 76 8.30 -8.01 -12.67
CA MET A 76 7.44 -8.08 -11.48
C MET A 76 7.27 -6.71 -10.81
N ALA A 77 8.29 -5.84 -10.85
CA ALA A 77 8.15 -4.48 -10.35
C ALA A 77 7.16 -3.69 -11.19
N ASP A 78 7.21 -3.79 -12.52
CA ASP A 78 6.28 -3.10 -13.42
C ASP A 78 4.84 -3.62 -13.29
N GLU A 79 4.63 -4.94 -13.22
CA GLU A 79 3.29 -5.50 -12.97
C GLU A 79 2.73 -5.08 -11.61
N ARG A 80 3.57 -5.13 -10.55
CA ARG A 80 3.17 -4.69 -9.22
C ARG A 80 2.87 -3.20 -9.21
N ASN A 81 3.67 -2.39 -9.90
CA ASN A 81 3.50 -0.95 -9.95
C ASN A 81 2.21 -0.59 -10.71
N SER A 82 1.90 -1.29 -11.80
CA SER A 82 0.62 -1.16 -12.51
C SER A 82 -0.55 -1.52 -11.60
N ARG A 83 -0.49 -2.69 -10.95
CA ARG A 83 -1.55 -3.15 -10.04
C ARG A 83 -1.76 -2.19 -8.85
N ILE A 84 -0.69 -1.62 -8.30
CA ILE A 84 -0.78 -0.61 -7.24
C ILE A 84 -1.48 0.64 -7.77
N LYS A 85 -1.09 1.15 -8.94
CA LYS A 85 -1.72 2.33 -9.56
C LYS A 85 -3.21 2.12 -9.80
N ASP A 86 -3.60 0.97 -10.34
CA ASP A 86 -5.01 0.65 -10.60
C ASP A 86 -5.82 0.61 -9.29
N LYS A 87 -5.28 -0.02 -8.25
CA LYS A 87 -5.92 -0.11 -6.94
C LYS A 87 -6.00 1.25 -6.24
N VAL A 88 -4.96 2.06 -6.34
CA VAL A 88 -4.92 3.43 -5.80
C VAL A 88 -5.93 4.31 -6.54
N GLY A 89 -6.00 4.24 -7.87
CA GLY A 89 -6.97 4.98 -8.67
C GLY A 89 -8.42 4.65 -8.29
N ALA A 90 -8.76 3.37 -8.16
CA ALA A 90 -10.09 2.94 -7.74
C ALA A 90 -10.44 3.41 -6.32
N ALA A 91 -9.50 3.33 -5.38
CA ALA A 91 -9.70 3.81 -4.01
C ALA A 91 -9.85 5.34 -3.95
N LEU A 92 -9.02 6.09 -4.68
CA LEU A 92 -9.11 7.55 -4.78
C LEU A 92 -10.47 7.97 -5.34
N ASN A 93 -10.92 7.35 -6.44
CA ASN A 93 -12.21 7.69 -7.05
C ASN A 93 -13.36 7.53 -6.05
N LYS A 94 -13.40 6.39 -5.33
CA LYS A 94 -14.42 6.13 -4.31
C LYS A 94 -14.41 7.19 -3.20
N ILE A 95 -13.24 7.55 -2.70
CA ILE A 95 -13.10 8.54 -1.61
C ILE A 95 -13.51 9.94 -2.10
N VAL A 96 -13.08 10.35 -3.30
CA VAL A 96 -13.38 11.67 -3.86
C VAL A 96 -14.87 11.84 -4.15
N ILE A 97 -15.56 10.84 -4.71
CA ILE A 97 -17.02 10.88 -4.90
C ILE A 97 -17.72 11.12 -3.56
N TYR A 98 -17.40 10.33 -2.52
CA TYR A 98 -18.05 10.50 -1.21
C TYR A 98 -17.76 11.87 -0.60
N ALA A 99 -16.53 12.38 -0.73
CA ALA A 99 -16.19 13.72 -0.26
C ALA A 99 -17.00 14.81 -0.99
N LEU A 100 -17.16 14.70 -2.31
CA LEU A 100 -17.98 15.61 -3.12
C LEU A 100 -19.46 15.53 -2.74
N CYS A 101 -20.00 14.34 -2.47
CA CYS A 101 -21.36 14.17 -1.98
C CYS A 101 -21.57 14.83 -0.61
N CYS A 102 -20.65 14.63 0.35
CA CYS A 102 -20.70 15.31 1.64
C CYS A 102 -20.64 16.84 1.48
N LEU A 103 -19.76 17.34 0.60
CA LEU A 103 -19.66 18.77 0.30
C LEU A 103 -20.99 19.33 -0.23
N LEU A 104 -21.65 18.63 -1.15
CA LEU A 104 -22.96 19.04 -1.68
C LEU A 104 -24.03 19.13 -0.58
N VAL A 105 -24.06 18.18 0.35
CA VAL A 105 -24.99 18.20 1.49
C VAL A 105 -24.73 19.43 2.37
N ILE A 106 -23.47 19.69 2.71
CA ILE A 106 -23.08 20.86 3.52
C ILE A 106 -23.47 22.17 2.82
N LEU A 107 -23.14 22.31 1.53
CA LEU A 107 -23.48 23.51 0.75
C LEU A 107 -24.99 23.72 0.66
N GLY A 108 -25.77 22.64 0.55
CA GLY A 108 -27.23 22.68 0.61
C GLY A 108 -27.74 23.24 1.94
N PHE A 109 -27.20 22.78 3.06
CA PHE A 109 -27.58 23.30 4.39
C PHE A 109 -27.14 24.73 4.64
N MET A 110 -26.04 25.17 4.03
CA MET A 110 -25.56 26.55 4.12
C MET A 110 -26.38 27.55 3.30
N GLY A 111 -27.43 27.10 2.58
CA GLY A 111 -28.25 27.97 1.75
C GLY A 111 -27.51 28.53 0.53
N THR A 112 -26.50 27.80 0.05
CA THR A 112 -25.67 28.21 -1.10
C THR A 112 -26.54 28.35 -2.36
N PRO A 113 -26.28 29.34 -3.24
CA PRO A 113 -27.03 29.50 -4.48
C PRO A 113 -27.10 28.21 -5.31
N VAL A 114 -28.30 27.88 -5.79
CA VAL A 114 -28.59 26.63 -6.54
C VAL A 114 -27.66 26.46 -7.75
N ILE A 115 -27.27 27.56 -8.39
CA ILE A 115 -26.33 27.54 -9.54
C ILE A 115 -25.02 26.86 -9.17
N VAL A 116 -24.48 27.10 -7.97
CA VAL A 116 -23.21 26.50 -7.50
C VAL A 116 -23.39 24.99 -7.27
N ILE A 117 -24.52 24.60 -6.67
CA ILE A 117 -24.86 23.19 -6.42
C ILE A 117 -24.98 22.43 -7.75
N VAL A 118 -25.64 23.01 -8.74
CA VAL A 118 -25.81 22.44 -10.07
C VAL A 118 -24.46 22.29 -10.79
N MET A 119 -23.56 23.25 -10.68
CA MET A 119 -22.21 23.16 -11.28
C MET A 119 -21.37 22.02 -10.67
N ILE A 120 -21.42 21.82 -9.35
CA ILE A 120 -20.68 20.71 -8.72
C ILE A 120 -21.32 19.37 -9.10
N THR A 121 -22.65 19.32 -9.17
CA THR A 121 -23.39 18.11 -9.54
C THR A 121 -23.13 17.71 -11.00
N SER A 122 -22.94 18.67 -11.91
CA SER A 122 -22.61 18.37 -13.32
C SER A 122 -21.23 17.73 -13.48
N ILE A 123 -20.26 18.05 -12.61
CA ILE A 123 -18.94 17.40 -12.57
C ILE A 123 -19.09 15.92 -12.18
N LEU A 124 -19.94 15.60 -11.18
CA LEU A 124 -20.22 14.21 -10.80
C LEU A 124 -20.90 13.44 -11.94
N LEU A 125 -21.83 14.08 -12.66
CA LEU A 125 -22.46 13.47 -13.84
C LEU A 125 -21.44 13.20 -14.95
N LEU A 126 -20.53 14.14 -15.21
CA LEU A 126 -19.45 13.96 -16.19
C LEU A 126 -18.55 12.79 -15.80
N GLU A 127 -18.15 12.70 -14.53
CA GLU A 127 -17.36 11.58 -14.01
C GLU A 127 -18.06 10.23 -14.25
N LEU A 128 -19.37 10.15 -13.97
CA LEU A 128 -20.16 8.94 -14.20
C LEU A 128 -20.19 8.54 -15.69
N VAL A 129 -20.40 9.50 -16.59
CA VAL A 129 -20.38 9.26 -18.04
C VAL A 129 -19.00 8.78 -18.49
N LEU A 130 -17.93 9.40 -18.01
CA LEU A 130 -16.56 8.99 -18.30
C LEU A 130 -16.27 7.58 -17.78
N ALA A 131 -16.69 7.25 -16.57
CA ALA A 131 -16.53 5.92 -16.00
C ALA A 131 -17.21 4.85 -16.88
N ILE A 132 -18.47 5.07 -17.27
CA ILE A 132 -19.21 4.12 -18.10
C ILE A 132 -18.57 3.96 -19.48
N THR A 133 -18.25 5.08 -20.14
CA THR A 133 -17.69 5.07 -21.50
C THR A 133 -16.30 4.44 -21.54
N LEU A 134 -15.42 4.78 -20.60
CA LEU A 134 -14.08 4.20 -20.53
C LEU A 134 -14.12 2.72 -20.13
N THR A 135 -14.97 2.32 -19.18
CA THR A 135 -15.14 0.90 -18.83
C THR A 135 -15.63 0.09 -20.02
N SER A 136 -16.64 0.57 -20.76
CA SER A 136 -17.14 -0.08 -21.97
C SER A 136 -16.08 -0.18 -23.06
N TYR A 137 -15.31 0.89 -23.27
CA TYR A 137 -14.25 0.93 -24.26
C TYR A 137 -13.10 -0.04 -23.92
N TYR A 138 -12.58 -0.01 -22.69
CA TYR A 138 -11.48 -0.87 -22.29
C TYR A 138 -11.90 -2.33 -22.15
N SER A 139 -13.13 -2.62 -21.70
CA SER A 139 -13.67 -3.99 -21.65
C SER A 139 -13.82 -4.65 -23.03
N ARG A 140 -13.84 -3.87 -24.12
CA ARG A 140 -13.86 -4.40 -25.49
C ARG A 140 -12.48 -4.56 -26.11
N ARG A 141 -11.45 -3.91 -25.54
CA ARG A 141 -10.10 -3.81 -26.12
C ARG A 141 -9.06 -4.62 -25.36
N MET A 142 -9.28 -4.85 -24.06
CA MET A 142 -8.53 -5.78 -23.21
C MET A 142 -9.38 -7.02 -22.96
#